data_AF-A0A536XJT7-F1
#
_entry.id   AF-A0A536XJT7-F1
#
_cell.length_a   1.000
_cell.length_b   1.000
_cell.length_c   1.000
_cell.angle_alpha   90.00
_cell.angle_beta   90.00
_cell.angle_gamma   90.00
#
_symmetry.space_group_name_H-M   'P 1'
#
loop_
_entity.id
_entity.type
_entity.pdbx_description
1 polymer ?
#
loop_
_entity_poly.entity_id
_entity_poly.type
_entity_poly.pdbx_seq_one_letter_code
_entity_poly.pdbx_strand_id
1 'polypeptide(L)'
;MGKQLVLVHGLARQVPAGPIWQELHAYYRLAEILECSVSAVNDELMPNAIGVSCYSTYCHALLLELADPCALSVRQIELTDRWLAMWARKVFPYAQQRETEGPFLAIDLDAAAGASLAQIGPRHPGEGARFGYPAKLATSVRGRLKRLAGGANPAELQLGHDVSAEACTALLTHLDSHWYAPPSTPSANDAATKLELCVGGLGAAYFRVSGRTFNSQDLLGRLSYQGTQHLATLGALTDYDRNKEEAEKAWAWERWQGRYDWSDASLRRVGAGQHRWYLDQLVVVRDEERVRCGCVTRVAFDASGELAASLRLWPGSPATIAVRTLTTVLVEETPFPAAILGATPDEKACLVVPPRTFAAGRMLRSLGVTPERRFKLTRLIQRGADFERVAFEETAA
;
A
#
# COMPACT_ATOMS: atom_id res chain seq x y z
N MET A 1 27.53 3.91 5.64
CA MET A 1 26.93 5.16 5.13
C MET A 1 25.79 4.88 4.13
N GLY A 2 26.02 4.20 3.01
CA GLY A 2 24.99 3.97 1.96
C GLY A 2 23.66 3.35 2.41
N LYS A 3 23.66 2.28 3.22
CA LYS A 3 22.39 1.65 3.71
C LYS A 3 21.50 2.60 4.52
N GLN A 4 22.11 3.48 5.34
CA GLN A 4 21.39 4.44 6.17
C GLN A 4 20.73 5.52 5.31
N LEU A 5 21.35 5.90 4.19
CA LEU A 5 20.77 6.86 3.26
C LEU A 5 19.50 6.30 2.62
N VAL A 6 19.52 5.08 2.08
CA VAL A 6 18.32 4.43 1.50
C VAL A 6 17.19 4.35 2.54
N LEU A 7 17.52 4.00 3.79
CA LEU A 7 16.57 3.96 4.89
C LEU A 7 15.95 5.34 5.19
N VAL A 8 16.77 6.39 5.30
CA VAL A 8 16.30 7.77 5.55
C VAL A 8 15.41 8.27 4.41
N HIS A 9 15.79 8.02 3.16
CA HIS A 9 14.99 8.34 1.99
C HIS A 9 13.62 7.63 2.03
N GLY A 10 13.61 6.34 2.33
CA GLY A 10 12.38 5.57 2.52
C GLY A 10 11.47 6.13 3.61
N LEU A 11 12.02 6.47 4.78
CA LEU A 11 11.28 7.08 5.88
C LEU A 11 10.70 8.45 5.50
N ALA A 12 11.42 9.21 4.67
CA ALA A 12 10.98 10.50 4.14
C ALA A 12 10.02 10.39 2.95
N ARG A 13 9.70 9.17 2.49
CA ARG A 13 8.95 8.91 1.24
C ARG A 13 9.62 9.54 0.02
N GLN A 14 10.94 9.56 -0.01
CA GLN A 14 11.71 10.07 -1.13
C GLN A 14 12.41 8.90 -1.83
N VAL A 15 12.41 8.91 -3.15
CA VAL A 15 13.27 8.00 -3.92
C VAL A 15 14.71 8.47 -3.77
N PRO A 16 15.69 7.58 -3.48
CA PRO A 16 17.10 7.98 -3.40
C PRO A 16 17.56 8.65 -4.70
N ALA A 17 18.23 9.79 -4.56
CA ALA A 17 18.74 10.53 -5.72
C ALA A 17 19.91 9.77 -6.39
N GLY A 18 20.05 9.92 -7.70
CA GLY A 18 21.07 9.22 -8.49
C GLY A 18 22.51 9.34 -7.98
N PRO A 19 22.98 10.52 -7.51
CA PRO A 19 24.32 10.67 -6.94
C PRO A 19 24.61 9.75 -5.74
N ILE A 20 23.59 9.40 -4.95
CA ILE A 20 23.74 8.49 -3.80
C ILE A 20 24.09 7.08 -4.30
N TRP A 21 23.45 6.63 -5.38
CA TRP A 21 23.76 5.35 -6.00
C TRP A 21 25.14 5.33 -6.63
N GLN A 22 25.51 6.41 -7.33
CA GLN A 22 26.85 6.54 -7.91
C GLN A 22 27.95 6.48 -6.85
N GLU A 23 27.76 7.16 -5.71
CA GLU A 23 28.71 7.11 -4.60
C GLU A 23 28.81 5.70 -4.01
N LEU A 24 27.66 5.04 -3.80
CA LEU A 24 27.63 3.68 -3.28
C LEU A 24 28.28 2.66 -4.22
N HIS A 25 28.06 2.79 -5.53
CA HIS A 25 28.70 1.97 -6.56
C HIS A 25 30.20 2.21 -6.62
N ALA A 26 30.65 3.47 -6.46
CA ALA A 26 32.07 3.80 -6.41
C ALA A 26 32.78 3.17 -5.20
N TYR A 27 32.17 3.18 -4.02
CA TYR A 27 32.71 2.47 -2.85
C TYR A 27 32.76 0.96 -3.06
N TYR A 28 31.73 0.38 -3.68
CA TYR A 28 31.74 -1.05 -3.97
C TYR A 28 32.82 -1.42 -5.01
N ARG A 29 32.96 -0.64 -6.08
CA ARG A 29 34.01 -0.79 -7.09
C ARG A 29 35.41 -0.66 -6.47
N LEU A 30 35.61 0.28 -5.55
CA LEU A 30 36.87 0.41 -4.81
C LEU A 30 37.18 -0.85 -3.99
N ALA A 31 36.18 -1.43 -3.32
CA ALA A 31 36.36 -2.67 -2.58
C ALA A 31 36.67 -3.87 -3.49
N GLU A 32 36.18 -3.89 -4.74
CA GLU A 32 36.58 -4.88 -5.74
C GLU A 32 38.03 -4.69 -6.18
N ILE A 33 38.45 -3.45 -6.46
CA ILE A 33 39.84 -3.12 -6.85
C ILE A 33 40.85 -3.50 -5.74
N LEU A 34 40.46 -3.31 -4.48
CA LEU A 34 41.27 -3.66 -3.32
C LEU A 34 41.16 -5.14 -2.93
N GLU A 35 40.40 -5.95 -3.68
CA GLU A 35 40.17 -7.38 -3.44
C GLU A 35 39.61 -7.71 -2.04
N CYS A 36 38.94 -6.73 -1.41
CA CYS A 36 38.40 -6.85 -0.05
C CYS A 36 36.86 -6.92 -0.01
N SER A 37 36.20 -6.88 -1.17
CA SER A 37 34.73 -6.80 -1.26
C SER A 37 33.98 -7.89 -0.49
N VAL A 38 34.49 -9.12 -0.48
CA VAL A 38 33.88 -10.27 0.23
C VAL A 38 34.56 -10.61 1.56
N SER A 39 35.59 -9.86 1.95
CA SER A 39 36.28 -10.08 3.23
C SER A 39 35.35 -9.81 4.39
N ALA A 40 35.12 -10.84 5.22
CA ALA A 40 34.26 -10.74 6.39
C ALA A 40 35.00 -10.06 7.54
N VAL A 41 34.35 -9.05 8.12
CA VAL A 41 34.82 -8.29 9.27
C VAL A 41 33.77 -8.40 10.39
N ASN A 42 34.26 -8.43 11.62
CA ASN A 42 33.43 -8.27 12.81
C ASN A 42 33.65 -6.86 13.35
N ASP A 43 32.57 -6.12 13.58
CA ASP A 43 32.64 -4.80 14.22
C ASP A 43 32.15 -4.92 15.67
N GLU A 44 33.10 -4.86 16.61
CA GLU A 44 32.82 -4.99 18.05
C GLU A 44 31.99 -3.83 18.61
N LEU A 45 31.96 -2.69 17.91
CA LEU A 45 31.14 -1.52 18.28
C LEU A 45 29.70 -1.64 17.75
N MET A 46 29.43 -2.62 16.88
CA MET A 46 28.13 -2.87 16.27
C MET A 46 27.67 -4.31 16.57
N PRO A 47 26.80 -4.52 17.57
CA PRO A 47 26.44 -5.86 18.08
C PRO A 47 25.93 -6.87 17.03
N ASN A 48 25.41 -6.38 15.89
CA ASN A 48 24.87 -7.21 14.81
C ASN A 48 25.79 -7.31 13.58
N ALA A 49 26.98 -6.72 13.62
CA ALA A 49 27.92 -6.68 12.51
C ALA A 49 28.97 -7.80 12.60
N ILE A 50 28.49 -9.05 12.71
CA ILE A 50 29.35 -10.24 12.77
C ILE A 50 29.41 -10.89 11.39
N GLY A 51 30.62 -10.99 10.84
CA GLY A 51 30.90 -11.60 9.54
C GLY A 51 30.30 -10.81 8.38
N VAL A 52 30.33 -9.47 8.47
CA VAL A 52 29.82 -8.56 7.45
C VAL A 52 30.95 -8.20 6.49
N SER A 53 30.67 -8.19 5.20
CA SER A 53 31.58 -7.72 4.16
C SER A 53 31.04 -6.47 3.45
N CYS A 54 31.91 -5.77 2.70
CA CYS A 54 31.50 -4.66 1.84
C CYS A 54 30.39 -5.09 0.87
N TYR A 55 30.51 -6.27 0.27
CA TYR A 55 29.50 -6.85 -0.62
C TYR A 55 28.17 -7.09 0.11
N SER A 56 28.17 -7.70 1.30
CA SER A 56 26.92 -7.94 2.03
C SER A 56 26.24 -6.63 2.47
N THR A 57 27.01 -5.59 2.77
CA THR A 57 26.50 -4.25 3.12
C THR A 57 25.94 -3.54 1.89
N TYR A 58 26.60 -3.69 0.75
CA TYR A 58 26.13 -3.20 -0.54
C TYR A 58 24.82 -3.88 -0.95
N CYS A 59 24.75 -5.22 -0.89
CA CYS A 59 23.53 -5.98 -1.12
C CYS A 59 22.39 -5.62 -0.17
N HIS A 60 22.70 -5.27 1.10
CA HIS A 60 21.68 -4.78 2.02
C HIS A 60 21.00 -3.54 1.44
N ALA A 61 21.77 -2.52 1.04
CA ALA A 61 21.21 -1.30 0.47
C ALA A 61 20.40 -1.57 -0.81
N LEU A 62 20.90 -2.43 -1.70
CA LEU A 62 20.19 -2.82 -2.93
C LEU A 62 18.87 -3.55 -2.63
N LEU A 63 18.85 -4.50 -1.70
CA LEU A 63 17.66 -5.23 -1.32
C LEU A 63 16.64 -4.36 -0.57
N LEU A 64 17.12 -3.40 0.22
CA LEU A 64 16.25 -2.44 0.90
C LEU A 64 15.56 -1.52 -0.10
N GLU A 65 16.26 -1.05 -1.13
CA GLU A 65 15.65 -0.27 -2.21
C GLU A 65 14.66 -1.13 -3.01
N LEU A 66 15.05 -2.35 -3.37
CA LEU A 66 14.17 -3.28 -4.08
C LEU A 66 12.90 -3.59 -3.30
N ALA A 67 12.93 -3.57 -1.97
CA ALA A 67 11.75 -3.74 -1.12
C ALA A 67 10.76 -2.56 -1.20
N ASP A 68 11.09 -1.50 -1.94
CA ASP A 68 10.33 -0.26 -2.12
C ASP A 68 9.85 0.34 -0.78
N PRO A 69 10.77 0.96 -0.01
CA PRO A 69 10.42 1.54 1.29
C PRO A 69 9.26 2.55 1.22
N CYS A 70 9.06 3.20 0.07
CA CYS A 70 7.95 4.11 -0.16
C CYS A 70 6.56 3.42 -0.17
N ALA A 71 6.51 2.09 -0.28
CA ALA A 71 5.31 1.26 -0.12
C ALA A 71 5.18 0.62 1.28
N LEU A 72 6.16 0.82 2.17
CA LEU A 72 6.20 0.20 3.50
C LEU A 72 5.89 1.21 4.62
N SER A 73 5.17 0.82 5.66
CA SER A 73 5.09 1.60 6.91
C SER A 73 6.48 1.73 7.56
N VAL A 74 6.67 2.75 8.40
CA VAL A 74 7.93 2.95 9.16
C VAL A 74 8.36 1.66 9.87
N ARG A 75 7.40 1.00 10.51
CA ARG A 75 7.63 -0.26 11.20
C ARG A 75 8.09 -1.38 10.26
N GLN A 76 7.49 -1.48 9.07
CA GLN A 76 7.91 -2.48 8.08
C GLN A 76 9.31 -2.18 7.51
N ILE A 77 9.70 -0.90 7.37
CA ILE A 77 11.05 -0.49 6.97
C ILE A 77 12.06 -0.96 8.03
N GLU A 78 11.81 -0.66 9.31
CA GLU A 78 12.67 -1.10 10.43
C GLU A 78 12.81 -2.63 10.49
N LEU A 79 11.70 -3.36 10.31
CA LEU A 79 11.72 -4.81 10.28
C LEU A 79 12.54 -5.35 9.10
N THR A 80 12.39 -4.74 7.93
CA THR A 80 13.13 -5.10 6.72
C THR A 80 14.63 -4.88 6.89
N ASP A 81 15.05 -3.71 7.38
CA ASP A 81 16.46 -3.40 7.67
C ASP A 81 17.06 -4.39 8.69
N ARG A 82 16.32 -4.68 9.77
CA ARG A 82 16.73 -5.68 10.77
C ARG A 82 16.90 -7.06 10.17
N TRP A 83 15.97 -7.52 9.33
CA TRP A 83 16.06 -8.85 8.71
C TRP A 83 17.19 -8.92 7.67
N LEU A 84 17.39 -7.84 6.91
CA LEU A 84 18.47 -7.75 5.93
C LEU A 84 19.87 -7.77 6.57
N ALA A 85 20.03 -7.28 7.80
CA ALA A 85 21.28 -7.44 8.55
C ALA A 85 21.73 -8.92 8.65
N MET A 86 20.78 -9.86 8.70
CA MET A 86 21.07 -11.29 8.74
C MET A 86 21.14 -11.94 7.35
N TRP A 87 20.40 -11.42 6.38
CA TRP A 87 20.11 -12.11 5.12
C TRP A 87 20.82 -11.55 3.89
N ALA A 88 21.30 -10.31 3.89
CA ALA A 88 21.95 -9.70 2.73
C ALA A 88 23.19 -10.49 2.26
N ARG A 89 23.92 -11.10 3.20
CA ARG A 89 25.03 -12.05 2.93
C ARG A 89 24.65 -13.33 2.19
N LYS A 90 23.36 -13.60 1.97
CA LYS A 90 22.86 -14.77 1.23
C LYS A 90 22.69 -14.52 -0.26
N VAL A 91 22.98 -13.30 -0.73
CA VAL A 91 23.13 -13.00 -2.16
C VAL A 91 24.51 -13.47 -2.61
N PHE A 92 24.61 -14.17 -3.74
CA PHE A 92 25.90 -14.66 -4.27
C PHE A 92 26.39 -13.74 -5.39
N PRO A 93 27.64 -13.24 -5.33
CA PRO A 93 28.21 -12.41 -6.39
C PRO A 93 28.72 -13.26 -7.55
N TYR A 94 28.42 -12.84 -8.78
CA TYR A 94 29.14 -13.28 -9.97
C TYR A 94 29.44 -12.10 -10.90
N ALA A 95 30.61 -12.16 -11.55
CA ALA A 95 31.01 -11.21 -12.58
C ALA A 95 30.33 -11.49 -13.93
N GLN A 96 29.80 -12.68 -14.13
CA GLN A 96 29.09 -13.09 -15.35
C GLN A 96 27.73 -13.67 -14.99
N GLN A 97 26.74 -13.43 -15.86
CA GLN A 97 25.43 -14.04 -15.72
C GLN A 97 25.55 -15.57 -15.91
N ARG A 98 24.91 -16.31 -15.01
CA ARG A 98 24.71 -17.75 -15.09
C ARG A 98 23.31 -18.05 -15.60
N GLU A 99 23.22 -18.56 -16.83
CA GLU A 99 21.95 -18.91 -17.48
C GLU A 99 21.19 -20.05 -16.78
N THR A 100 21.88 -20.87 -15.98
CA THR A 100 21.31 -21.98 -15.21
C THR A 100 20.72 -21.56 -13.87
N GLU A 101 20.95 -20.33 -13.44
CA GLU A 101 20.44 -19.79 -12.18
C GLU A 101 19.16 -18.97 -12.45
N GLY A 102 18.26 -18.89 -11.46
CA GLY A 102 16.96 -18.22 -11.58
C GLY A 102 17.05 -16.69 -11.65
N PRO A 103 16.01 -15.95 -11.20
CA PRO A 103 16.04 -14.50 -11.11
C PRO A 103 17.29 -13.97 -10.39
N PHE A 104 17.84 -12.85 -10.86
CA PHE A 104 19.07 -12.24 -10.35
C PHE A 104 18.93 -10.73 -10.25
N LEU A 105 19.75 -10.14 -9.38
CA LEU A 105 19.93 -8.70 -9.22
C LEU A 105 20.91 -8.24 -10.31
N ALA A 106 20.40 -7.51 -11.30
CA ALA A 106 21.19 -6.82 -12.30
C ALA A 106 21.66 -5.48 -11.71
N ILE A 107 22.98 -5.30 -11.67
CA ILE A 107 23.63 -4.11 -11.12
C ILE A 107 24.51 -3.52 -12.21
N ASP A 108 24.34 -2.23 -12.48
CA ASP A 108 25.23 -1.45 -13.32
C ASP A 108 25.94 -0.42 -12.45
N LEU A 109 27.25 -0.63 -12.24
CA LEU A 109 28.06 0.24 -11.39
C LEU A 109 28.29 1.64 -11.99
N ASP A 110 28.00 1.83 -13.28
CA ASP A 110 28.09 3.14 -13.94
C ASP A 110 26.74 3.87 -13.97
N ALA A 111 25.65 3.21 -13.55
CA ALA A 111 24.32 3.79 -13.51
C ALA A 111 24.07 4.65 -12.26
N ALA A 112 23.15 5.61 -12.38
CA ALA A 112 22.66 6.43 -11.28
C ALA A 112 21.44 5.80 -10.57
N ALA A 113 21.39 4.47 -10.48
CA ALA A 113 20.28 3.72 -9.90
C ALA A 113 20.78 2.49 -9.15
N GLY A 114 19.95 1.94 -8.25
CA GLY A 114 20.22 0.69 -7.55
C GLY A 114 20.13 -0.55 -8.46
N ALA A 115 19.94 -1.71 -7.85
CA ALA A 115 19.74 -2.95 -8.60
C ALA A 115 18.34 -3.03 -9.20
N SER A 116 18.21 -3.77 -10.30
CA SER A 116 16.92 -4.23 -10.81
C SER A 116 16.85 -5.75 -10.75
N LEU A 117 15.66 -6.30 -10.52
CA LEU A 117 15.44 -7.74 -10.57
C LEU A 117 15.13 -8.17 -12.00
N ALA A 118 15.92 -9.09 -12.54
CA ALA A 118 15.79 -9.58 -13.90
C ALA A 118 15.85 -11.10 -13.96
N GLN A 119 15.28 -11.67 -15.03
CA GLN A 119 15.38 -13.10 -15.34
C GLN A 119 16.24 -13.36 -16.57
N ILE A 120 16.31 -12.40 -17.49
CA ILE A 120 17.13 -12.45 -18.70
C ILE A 120 18.03 -11.21 -18.66
N GLY A 121 19.34 -11.42 -18.68
CA GLY A 121 20.31 -10.32 -18.71
C GLY A 121 20.62 -9.86 -20.13
N PRO A 122 21.35 -8.74 -20.24
CA PRO A 122 21.79 -8.24 -21.53
C PRO A 122 22.76 -9.22 -22.19
N ARG A 123 22.64 -9.40 -23.51
CA ARG A 123 23.54 -10.29 -24.29
C ARG A 123 25.01 -9.90 -24.19
N HIS A 124 25.26 -8.60 -24.05
CA HIS A 124 26.60 -8.02 -23.92
C HIS A 124 26.62 -7.10 -22.70
N PRO A 125 26.86 -7.65 -21.50
CA PRO A 125 27.00 -6.82 -20.30
C PRO A 125 28.24 -5.94 -20.43
N GLY A 126 28.12 -4.66 -20.04
CA GLY A 126 29.26 -3.74 -19.94
C GLY A 126 30.21 -4.11 -18.80
N GLU A 127 31.38 -3.48 -18.76
CA GLU A 127 32.41 -3.74 -17.73
C GLU A 127 31.92 -3.44 -16.29
N GLY A 128 31.01 -2.47 -16.15
CA GLY A 128 30.34 -2.13 -14.89
C GLY A 128 29.25 -3.10 -14.45
N ALA A 129 28.89 -4.11 -15.25
CA ALA A 129 27.81 -5.03 -14.92
C ALA A 129 28.21 -6.01 -13.81
N ARG A 130 27.33 -6.19 -12.82
CA ARG A 130 27.45 -7.18 -11.75
C ARG A 130 26.13 -7.93 -11.58
N PHE A 131 26.24 -9.18 -11.14
CA PHE A 131 25.10 -10.07 -10.98
C PHE A 131 25.07 -10.62 -9.55
N GLY A 132 23.96 -10.39 -8.84
CA GLY A 132 23.72 -10.93 -7.50
C GLY A 132 22.61 -11.96 -7.49
N TYR A 133 22.84 -13.15 -6.93
CA TYR A 133 21.86 -14.23 -6.99
C TYR A 133 21.17 -14.45 -5.63
N PRO A 134 19.86 -14.14 -5.50
CA PRO A 134 19.12 -14.20 -4.24
C PRO A 134 18.52 -15.59 -3.94
N ALA A 135 18.93 -16.68 -4.60
CA ALA A 135 18.32 -17.99 -4.42
C ALA A 135 18.30 -18.47 -2.94
N LYS A 136 19.42 -18.34 -2.22
CA LYS A 136 19.47 -18.71 -0.78
C LYS A 136 18.69 -17.74 0.11
N LEU A 137 18.55 -16.48 -0.30
CA LEU A 137 17.68 -15.49 0.36
C LEU A 137 16.21 -15.94 0.22
N ALA A 138 15.77 -16.25 -1.01
CA ALA A 138 14.41 -16.74 -1.28
C ALA A 138 14.10 -18.03 -0.51
N THR A 139 15.01 -19.00 -0.47
CA THR A 139 14.84 -20.21 0.37
C THR A 139 14.63 -19.87 1.84
N SER A 140 15.35 -18.86 2.35
CA SER A 140 15.26 -18.43 3.75
C SER A 140 13.94 -17.73 4.07
N VAL A 141 13.42 -16.92 3.14
CA VAL A 141 12.12 -16.23 3.27
C VAL A 141 10.98 -17.24 3.18
N ARG A 142 10.95 -18.06 2.13
CA ARG A 142 9.90 -19.07 1.89
C ARG A 142 9.86 -20.15 2.97
N GLY A 143 11.01 -20.56 3.48
CA GLY A 143 11.09 -21.48 4.62
C GLY A 143 10.42 -20.91 5.88
N ARG A 144 10.55 -19.61 6.13
CA ARG A 144 9.87 -18.93 7.26
C ARG A 144 8.38 -18.77 7.02
N LEU A 145 7.97 -18.38 5.81
CA LEU A 145 6.55 -18.34 5.43
C LEU A 145 5.87 -19.70 5.67
N LYS A 146 6.52 -20.80 5.26
CA LYS A 146 6.01 -22.16 5.49
C LYS A 146 5.88 -22.49 6.98
N ARG A 147 6.86 -22.10 7.82
CA ARG A 147 6.81 -22.35 9.27
C ARG A 147 5.76 -21.49 9.98
N LEU A 148 5.58 -20.23 9.57
CA LEU A 148 4.52 -19.35 10.07
C LEU A 148 3.14 -19.93 9.74
N ALA A 149 2.94 -20.42 8.52
CA ALA A 149 1.70 -21.11 8.14
C ALA A 149 1.45 -22.37 8.97
N GLY A 150 2.50 -23.02 9.48
CA GLY A 150 2.43 -24.14 10.43
C GLY A 150 2.26 -23.73 11.91
N GLY A 151 2.05 -22.45 12.21
CA GLY A 151 1.83 -21.94 13.56
C GLY A 151 3.08 -21.60 14.37
N ALA A 152 4.27 -21.56 13.74
CA ALA A 152 5.50 -21.18 14.44
C ALA A 152 5.48 -19.72 14.92
N ASN A 153 6.11 -19.45 16.06
CA ASN A 153 6.23 -18.10 16.60
C ASN A 153 7.30 -17.29 15.83
N PRO A 154 7.03 -16.02 15.42
CA PRO A 154 8.04 -15.14 14.82
C PRO A 154 9.40 -15.08 15.55
N ALA A 155 9.40 -15.13 16.88
CA ALA A 155 10.64 -15.06 17.68
C ALA A 155 11.55 -16.27 17.43
N GLU A 156 10.99 -17.48 17.33
CA GLU A 156 11.71 -18.72 17.02
C GLU A 156 12.30 -18.72 15.60
N LEU A 157 11.76 -17.88 14.72
CA LEU A 157 12.22 -17.67 13.35
C LEU A 157 13.22 -16.53 13.22
N GLN A 158 13.61 -15.91 14.34
CA GLN A 158 14.46 -14.71 14.41
C GLN A 158 13.83 -13.52 13.66
N LEU A 159 12.50 -13.46 13.57
CA LEU A 159 11.80 -12.35 12.93
C LEU A 159 11.49 -11.19 13.90
N GLY A 160 11.63 -11.43 15.21
CA GLY A 160 11.35 -10.47 16.27
C GLY A 160 10.37 -11.02 17.31
N HIS A 161 10.30 -10.36 18.46
CA HIS A 161 9.34 -10.65 19.54
C HIS A 161 8.12 -9.71 19.53
N ASP A 162 8.16 -8.74 18.63
CA ASP A 162 7.43 -7.48 18.66
C ASP A 162 6.52 -7.30 17.42
N VAL A 163 6.16 -8.41 16.78
CA VAL A 163 5.32 -8.44 15.58
C VAL A 163 4.51 -9.74 15.52
N SER A 164 3.26 -9.67 15.06
CA SER A 164 2.41 -10.86 14.95
C SER A 164 2.84 -11.77 13.78
N ALA A 165 2.45 -13.04 13.83
CA ALA A 165 2.68 -13.99 12.74
C ALA A 165 2.03 -13.53 11.42
N GLU A 166 0.85 -12.92 11.49
CA GLU A 166 0.13 -12.35 10.33
C GLU A 166 0.92 -11.20 9.71
N ALA A 167 1.41 -10.25 10.52
CA ALA A 167 2.19 -9.12 10.02
C ALA A 167 3.55 -9.56 9.45
N CYS A 168 4.20 -10.56 10.07
CA CYS A 168 5.38 -11.20 9.50
C CYS A 168 5.09 -11.84 8.15
N THR A 169 3.99 -12.58 8.03
CA THR A 169 3.61 -13.27 6.80
C THR A 169 3.35 -12.27 5.68
N ALA A 170 2.62 -11.18 5.98
CA ALA A 170 2.36 -10.11 5.02
C ALA A 170 3.66 -9.46 4.53
N LEU A 171 4.56 -9.06 5.44
CA LEU A 171 5.83 -8.42 5.07
C LEU A 171 6.75 -9.38 4.30
N LEU A 172 6.88 -10.63 4.73
CA LEU A 172 7.71 -11.61 4.02
C LEU A 172 7.18 -11.93 2.62
N THR A 173 5.87 -11.91 2.43
CA THR A 173 5.26 -12.11 1.10
C THR A 173 5.56 -10.93 0.18
N HIS A 174 5.51 -9.70 0.70
CA HIS A 174 5.95 -8.50 -0.02
C HIS A 174 7.43 -8.57 -0.42
N LEU A 175 8.29 -8.95 0.53
CA LEU A 175 9.73 -9.06 0.27
C LEU A 175 10.07 -10.17 -0.72
N ASP A 176 9.38 -11.32 -0.68
CA ASP A 176 9.59 -12.41 -1.67
C ASP A 176 9.24 -11.95 -3.09
N SER A 177 8.14 -11.21 -3.26
CA SER A 177 7.78 -10.69 -4.59
C SER A 177 8.79 -9.66 -5.09
N HIS A 178 9.31 -8.81 -4.22
CA HIS A 178 10.24 -7.75 -4.60
C HIS A 178 11.69 -8.23 -4.82
N TRP A 179 12.07 -9.36 -4.20
CA TRP A 179 13.42 -9.91 -4.33
C TRP A 179 13.52 -11.10 -5.30
N TYR A 180 12.39 -11.68 -5.72
CA TYR A 180 12.42 -12.91 -6.54
C TYR A 180 11.35 -12.98 -7.65
N ALA A 181 10.35 -12.10 -7.69
CA ALA A 181 9.42 -12.01 -8.81
C ALA A 181 9.78 -10.79 -9.68
N PRO A 182 10.47 -10.97 -10.83
CA PRO A 182 10.83 -9.85 -11.69
C PRO A 182 9.57 -9.09 -12.10
N PRO A 183 9.59 -7.75 -12.07
CA PRO A 183 8.43 -6.96 -12.45
C PRO A 183 8.07 -7.25 -13.90
N SER A 184 6.76 -7.34 -14.18
CA SER A 184 6.30 -7.46 -15.56
C SER A 184 6.73 -6.23 -16.35
N THR A 185 7.36 -6.43 -17.51
CA THR A 185 7.71 -5.34 -18.42
C THR A 185 6.45 -4.54 -18.76
N PRO A 186 6.44 -3.20 -18.55
CA PRO A 186 5.32 -2.37 -18.94
C PRO A 186 5.03 -2.56 -20.43
N SER A 187 3.76 -2.57 -20.80
CA SER A 187 3.38 -2.58 -22.21
C SER A 187 3.83 -1.25 -22.83
N ALA A 188 4.42 -1.26 -24.02
CA ALA A 188 4.87 -0.05 -24.71
C ALA A 188 3.73 0.91 -25.10
N ASN A 189 2.47 0.54 -24.82
CA ASN A 189 1.27 1.23 -25.28
C ASN A 189 0.43 1.85 -24.15
N ASP A 190 0.99 1.97 -22.93
CA ASP A 190 0.30 2.62 -21.81
C ASP A 190 0.30 4.14 -22.00
N ALA A 191 -0.63 4.65 -22.81
CA ALA A 191 -0.92 6.07 -22.86
C ALA A 191 -1.24 6.58 -21.45
N ALA A 192 -0.60 7.68 -21.04
CA ALA A 192 -0.81 8.26 -19.72
C ALA A 192 -2.28 8.68 -19.57
N THR A 193 -3.02 7.94 -18.76
CA THR A 193 -4.43 8.20 -18.49
C THR A 193 -4.53 9.32 -17.47
N LYS A 194 -5.39 10.31 -17.75
CA LYS A 194 -5.71 11.37 -16.80
C LYS A 194 -6.79 10.88 -15.85
N LEU A 195 -6.55 11.04 -14.56
CA LEU A 195 -7.47 10.66 -13.50
C LEU A 195 -7.66 11.81 -12.53
N GLU A 196 -8.81 11.81 -11.89
CA GLU A 196 -9.10 12.68 -10.75
C GLU A 196 -9.20 11.83 -9.49
N LEU A 197 -8.45 12.22 -8.46
CA LEU A 197 -8.44 11.52 -7.18
C LEU A 197 -9.00 12.40 -6.07
N CYS A 198 -9.74 11.78 -5.16
CA CYS A 198 -10.27 12.43 -3.97
C CYS A 198 -10.06 11.54 -2.74
N VAL A 199 -9.72 12.18 -1.63
CA VAL A 199 -9.30 11.55 -0.38
C VAL A 199 -9.89 12.36 0.79
N GLY A 200 -10.02 11.71 1.95
CA GLY A 200 -10.70 12.30 3.12
C GLY A 200 -11.63 11.30 3.82
N GLY A 201 -11.28 10.02 3.80
CA GLY A 201 -12.06 8.93 4.38
C GLY A 201 -13.45 8.77 3.79
N LEU A 202 -14.33 8.15 4.59
CA LEU A 202 -15.68 7.81 4.15
C LEU A 202 -16.60 9.01 3.95
N GLY A 203 -16.33 10.17 4.58
CA GLY A 203 -17.07 11.40 4.29
C GLY A 203 -16.86 11.86 2.86
N ALA A 204 -15.59 11.95 2.43
CA ALA A 204 -15.23 12.26 1.06
C ALA A 204 -15.77 11.21 0.08
N ALA A 205 -15.66 9.92 0.42
CA ALA A 205 -16.16 8.85 -0.44
C ALA A 205 -17.69 8.90 -0.59
N TYR A 206 -18.42 9.10 0.50
CA TYR A 206 -19.86 9.25 0.48
C TYR A 206 -20.27 10.44 -0.39
N PHE A 207 -19.60 11.59 -0.22
CA PHE A 207 -19.87 12.80 -1.00
C PHE A 207 -19.56 12.61 -2.50
N ARG A 208 -18.40 12.05 -2.85
CA ARG A 208 -17.99 11.89 -4.26
C ARG A 208 -18.76 10.83 -5.01
N VAL A 209 -19.29 9.82 -4.33
CA VAL A 209 -20.13 8.77 -4.95
C VAL A 209 -21.59 9.18 -5.01
N SER A 210 -22.14 9.85 -3.99
CA SER A 210 -23.58 10.20 -3.94
C SER A 210 -23.91 11.62 -4.43
N GLY A 211 -22.93 12.53 -4.45
CA GLY A 211 -23.15 13.96 -4.69
C GLY A 211 -23.81 14.71 -3.52
N ARG A 212 -23.93 14.08 -2.34
CA ARG A 212 -24.57 14.64 -1.13
C ARG A 212 -23.68 14.45 0.10
N THR A 213 -23.65 15.43 0.99
CA THR A 213 -22.95 15.33 2.26
C THR A 213 -23.70 14.38 3.21
N PHE A 214 -22.94 13.68 4.04
CA PHE A 214 -23.51 12.85 5.09
C PHE A 214 -23.77 13.72 6.33
N ASN A 215 -25.05 13.83 6.73
CA ASN A 215 -25.43 14.46 7.98
C ASN A 215 -26.31 13.51 8.82
N SER A 216 -25.77 13.07 9.96
CA SER A 216 -26.46 12.15 10.86
C SER A 216 -27.71 12.77 11.51
N GLN A 217 -27.72 14.10 11.73
CA GLN A 217 -28.85 14.82 12.33
C GLN A 217 -30.03 14.89 11.37
N ASP A 218 -29.78 15.11 10.07
CA ASP A 218 -30.85 15.15 9.06
C ASP A 218 -31.52 13.77 8.90
N LEU A 219 -30.73 12.70 8.98
CA LEU A 219 -31.24 11.32 8.96
C LEU A 219 -32.07 11.01 10.20
N LEU A 220 -31.64 11.43 11.37
CA LEU A 220 -32.38 11.28 12.63
C LEU A 220 -33.67 12.10 12.64
N GLY A 221 -33.63 13.34 12.14
CA GLY A 221 -34.79 14.22 12.03
C GLY A 221 -35.88 13.62 11.14
N ARG A 222 -35.51 13.05 9.98
CA ARG A 222 -36.42 12.35 9.05
C ARG A 222 -37.17 11.16 9.68
N LEU A 223 -36.57 10.52 10.68
CA LEU A 223 -37.15 9.37 11.40
C LEU A 223 -38.05 9.78 12.58
N SER A 224 -38.07 11.06 12.96
CA SER A 224 -38.91 11.57 14.05
C SER A 224 -40.26 12.08 13.54
N TYR A 225 -41.36 11.84 14.29
CA TYR A 225 -42.71 12.28 13.91
C TYR A 225 -42.79 13.80 13.63
N GLN A 226 -42.17 14.62 14.50
CA GLN A 226 -42.07 16.06 14.29
C GLN A 226 -41.25 16.44 13.06
N GLY A 227 -40.15 15.73 12.79
CA GLY A 227 -39.34 15.97 11.60
C GLY A 227 -40.07 15.56 10.32
N THR A 228 -40.84 14.47 10.32
CA THR A 228 -41.69 14.08 9.18
C THR A 228 -42.77 15.14 8.91
N GLN A 229 -43.40 15.70 9.95
CA GLN A 229 -44.37 16.80 9.82
C GLN A 229 -43.71 18.11 9.31
N HIS A 230 -42.51 18.44 9.81
CA HIS A 230 -41.76 19.61 9.36
C HIS A 230 -41.32 19.50 7.89
N LEU A 231 -40.87 18.30 7.47
CA LEU A 231 -40.51 18.01 6.07
C LEU A 231 -41.71 18.06 5.12
N ALA A 232 -42.88 17.59 5.57
CA ALA A 232 -44.12 17.66 4.79
C ALA A 232 -44.58 19.12 4.56
N THR A 233 -44.22 20.04 5.45
CA THR A 233 -44.58 21.46 5.35
C THR A 233 -43.61 22.25 4.46
N LEU A 234 -42.38 21.77 4.29
CA LEU A 234 -41.28 22.45 3.59
C LEU A 234 -40.92 21.79 2.24
N GLY A 235 -41.86 21.11 1.58
CA GLY A 235 -41.65 20.17 0.46
C GLY A 235 -40.80 20.59 -0.75
N ALA A 236 -40.26 21.82 -0.80
CA ALA A 236 -39.31 22.30 -1.81
C ALA A 236 -37.87 22.53 -1.28
N LEU A 237 -37.64 22.52 0.04
CA LEU A 237 -36.34 22.83 0.69
C LEU A 237 -35.58 21.59 1.19
N THR A 238 -36.16 20.39 1.08
CA THR A 238 -35.69 19.16 1.74
C THR A 238 -34.57 18.40 1.00
N ASP A 239 -34.29 18.78 -0.24
CA ASP A 239 -33.19 18.26 -1.07
C ASP A 239 -31.97 19.19 -1.12
N TYR A 240 -32.01 20.33 -0.43
CA TYR A 240 -30.89 21.28 -0.40
C TYR A 240 -29.82 20.82 0.60
N ASP A 241 -28.71 20.32 0.07
CA ASP A 241 -27.51 20.02 0.85
C ASP A 241 -26.75 21.31 1.16
N ARG A 242 -27.02 21.87 2.35
CA ARG A 242 -26.44 23.13 2.84
C ARG A 242 -24.91 23.10 2.91
N ASN A 243 -24.32 21.91 3.04
CA ASN A 243 -22.87 21.75 3.23
C ASN A 243 -22.15 21.43 1.90
N LYS A 244 -22.88 21.37 0.77
CA LYS A 244 -22.34 20.95 -0.51
C LYS A 244 -21.16 21.83 -0.97
N GLU A 245 -21.29 23.15 -0.92
CA GLU A 245 -20.23 24.05 -1.39
C GLU A 245 -18.94 23.93 -0.55
N GLU A 246 -19.09 23.77 0.76
CA GLU A 246 -17.96 23.54 1.67
C GLU A 246 -17.32 22.18 1.41
N ALA A 247 -18.14 21.13 1.20
CA ALA A 247 -17.68 19.79 0.86
C ALA A 247 -16.95 19.73 -0.50
N GLU A 248 -17.40 20.47 -1.51
CA GLU A 248 -16.71 20.56 -2.81
C GLU A 248 -15.30 21.13 -2.67
N LYS A 249 -15.11 22.12 -1.77
CA LYS A 249 -13.80 22.71 -1.46
C LYS A 249 -12.95 21.78 -0.60
N ALA A 250 -13.52 21.22 0.47
CA ALA A 250 -12.81 20.38 1.43
C ALA A 250 -12.31 19.07 0.80
N TRP A 251 -13.09 18.49 -0.11
CA TRP A 251 -12.79 17.22 -0.77
C TRP A 251 -12.56 17.39 -2.27
N ALA A 252 -11.91 18.48 -2.68
CA ALA A 252 -11.61 18.78 -4.07
C ALA A 252 -10.95 17.60 -4.83
N TRP A 253 -11.26 17.47 -6.12
CA TRP A 253 -10.56 16.52 -6.99
C TRP A 253 -9.14 17.03 -7.27
N GLU A 254 -8.13 16.21 -6.97
CA GLU A 254 -6.76 16.43 -7.43
C GLU A 254 -6.57 15.76 -8.79
N ARG A 255 -5.77 16.36 -9.68
CA ARG A 255 -5.50 15.83 -11.02
C ARG A 255 -4.23 15.00 -11.02
N TRP A 256 -4.30 13.83 -11.66
CA TRP A 256 -3.24 12.84 -11.71
C TRP A 256 -3.11 12.29 -13.12
N GLN A 257 -1.93 11.80 -13.47
CA GLN A 257 -1.70 11.13 -14.75
C GLN A 257 -0.75 9.95 -14.60
N GLY A 258 -0.98 8.88 -15.37
CA GLY A 258 -0.06 7.75 -15.41
C GLY A 258 -0.73 6.48 -15.91
N ARG A 259 -0.20 5.34 -15.47
CA ARG A 259 -0.74 4.03 -15.81
C ARG A 259 -1.97 3.75 -14.96
N TYR A 260 -3.04 3.29 -15.60
CA TYR A 260 -4.31 2.98 -14.97
C TYR A 260 -4.84 1.68 -15.54
N ASP A 261 -4.86 0.64 -14.71
CA ASP A 261 -5.39 -0.68 -15.02
C ASP A 261 -6.63 -0.96 -14.18
N TRP A 262 -7.24 -2.13 -14.38
CA TRP A 262 -8.41 -2.53 -13.62
C TRP A 262 -8.13 -2.66 -12.12
N SER A 263 -7.02 -3.28 -11.70
CA SER A 263 -6.72 -3.53 -10.28
C SER A 263 -5.76 -2.52 -9.66
N ASP A 264 -4.98 -1.81 -10.46
CA ASP A 264 -3.86 -1.01 -9.97
C ASP A 264 -3.69 0.26 -10.80
N ALA A 265 -3.12 1.30 -10.19
CA ALA A 265 -2.74 2.52 -10.87
C ALA A 265 -1.37 2.99 -10.38
N SER A 266 -0.56 3.56 -11.27
CA SER A 266 0.71 4.21 -10.94
C SER A 266 0.72 5.61 -11.56
N LEU A 267 0.64 6.62 -10.69
CA LEU A 267 0.23 7.96 -11.05
C LEU A 267 1.22 9.00 -10.53
N ARG A 268 1.32 10.12 -11.25
CA ARG A 268 2.02 11.34 -10.83
C ARG A 268 1.03 12.48 -10.73
N ARG A 269 1.18 13.32 -9.69
CA ARG A 269 0.30 14.47 -9.47
C ARG A 269 0.57 15.53 -10.53
N VAL A 270 -0.50 16.09 -11.09
CA VAL A 270 -0.43 17.19 -12.06
C VAL A 270 -0.79 18.48 -11.34
N GLY A 271 0.18 19.39 -11.21
CA GLY A 271 0.01 20.68 -10.56
C GLY A 271 0.07 20.63 -9.03
N ALA A 272 -0.51 21.66 -8.41
CA ALA A 272 -0.54 21.78 -6.95
C ALA A 272 -1.75 21.06 -6.35
N GLY A 273 -1.52 20.42 -5.21
CA GLY A 273 -2.53 19.77 -4.39
C GLY A 273 -2.21 20.04 -2.93
N GLN A 274 -3.24 20.25 -2.12
CA GLN A 274 -3.09 20.57 -0.70
C GLN A 274 -3.11 19.31 0.18
N HIS A 275 -3.55 18.18 -0.36
CA HIS A 275 -3.67 16.97 0.43
C HIS A 275 -2.30 16.33 0.68
N ARG A 276 -2.09 15.89 1.93
CA ARG A 276 -0.94 15.08 2.31
C ARG A 276 -1.31 13.61 2.20
N TRP A 277 -0.74 12.94 1.19
CA TRP A 277 -1.01 11.53 0.90
C TRP A 277 -0.27 10.59 1.87
N TYR A 278 -0.95 9.54 2.33
CA TYR A 278 -0.40 8.49 3.18
C TYR A 278 -0.78 7.09 2.68
N LEU A 279 -0.03 6.07 3.12
CA LEU A 279 -0.30 4.67 2.79
C LEU A 279 -1.63 4.21 3.40
N ASP A 280 -2.23 3.21 2.74
CA ASP A 280 -3.46 2.54 3.17
C ASP A 280 -4.67 3.48 3.35
N GLN A 281 -4.63 4.69 2.80
CA GLN A 281 -5.76 5.61 2.80
C GLN A 281 -6.79 5.25 1.73
N LEU A 282 -8.07 5.43 2.04
CA LEU A 282 -9.17 5.31 1.10
C LEU A 282 -9.05 6.40 0.03
N VAL A 283 -9.13 6.00 -1.24
CA VAL A 283 -9.16 6.90 -2.37
C VAL A 283 -10.41 6.65 -3.21
N VAL A 284 -11.06 7.73 -3.63
CA VAL A 284 -12.02 7.71 -4.72
C VAL A 284 -11.31 8.15 -5.98
N VAL A 285 -11.49 7.38 -7.04
CA VAL A 285 -10.92 7.64 -8.36
C VAL A 285 -12.06 7.92 -9.32
N ARG A 286 -11.91 8.95 -10.13
CA ARG A 286 -12.80 9.25 -11.24
C ARG A 286 -12.00 9.33 -12.53
N ASP A 287 -12.38 8.52 -13.51
CA ASP A 287 -12.03 8.71 -14.91
C ASP A 287 -13.23 9.35 -15.65
N GLU A 288 -13.16 9.50 -16.98
CA GLU A 288 -14.24 10.12 -17.76
C GLU A 288 -15.57 9.34 -17.71
N GLU A 289 -15.54 8.05 -17.35
CA GLU A 289 -16.70 7.15 -17.43
C GLU A 289 -17.18 6.66 -16.06
N ARG A 290 -16.30 6.53 -15.07
CA ARG A 290 -16.53 5.71 -13.87
C ARG A 290 -15.97 6.36 -12.62
N VAL A 291 -16.70 6.16 -11.52
CA VAL A 291 -16.22 6.40 -10.16
C VAL A 291 -15.91 5.05 -9.51
N ARG A 292 -14.72 4.94 -8.92
CA ARG A 292 -14.22 3.73 -8.26
C ARG A 292 -13.64 4.07 -6.90
N CYS A 293 -13.48 3.05 -6.06
CA CYS A 293 -12.78 3.15 -4.79
C CYS A 293 -11.55 2.24 -4.79
N GLY A 294 -10.57 2.62 -3.99
CA GLY A 294 -9.36 1.84 -3.78
C GLY A 294 -8.62 2.31 -2.53
N CYS A 295 -7.38 1.86 -2.40
CA CYS A 295 -6.47 2.36 -1.38
C CYS A 295 -5.10 2.69 -1.95
N VAL A 296 -4.39 3.60 -1.30
CA VAL A 296 -3.01 3.94 -1.66
C VAL A 296 -2.05 2.86 -1.18
N THR A 297 -1.24 2.32 -2.09
CA THR A 297 -0.23 1.28 -1.81
C THR A 297 1.20 1.80 -1.82
N ARG A 298 1.43 2.98 -2.41
CA ARG A 298 2.74 3.62 -2.46
C ARG A 298 2.59 5.14 -2.48
N VAL A 299 3.44 5.85 -1.75
CA VAL A 299 3.57 7.31 -1.82
C VAL A 299 5.05 7.65 -1.90
N ALA A 300 5.46 8.37 -2.93
CA ALA A 300 6.85 8.75 -3.11
C ALA A 300 6.98 10.14 -3.73
N PHE A 301 7.95 10.90 -3.26
CA PHE A 301 8.49 12.07 -3.95
C PHE A 301 9.68 11.61 -4.79
N ASP A 302 9.70 12.03 -6.04
CA ASP A 302 10.91 11.86 -6.86
C ASP A 302 11.98 12.90 -6.51
N ALA A 303 13.13 12.82 -7.20
CA ALA A 303 14.24 13.74 -6.98
C ALA A 303 13.91 15.22 -7.30
N SER A 304 12.85 15.48 -8.08
CA SER A 304 12.36 16.83 -8.39
C SER A 304 11.33 17.34 -7.37
N GLY A 305 10.92 16.50 -6.41
CA GLY A 305 9.90 16.81 -5.44
C GLY A 305 8.47 16.62 -5.97
N GLU A 306 8.30 15.99 -7.14
CA GLU A 306 6.99 15.64 -7.65
C GLU A 306 6.44 14.42 -6.90
N LEU A 307 5.15 14.49 -6.56
CA LEU A 307 4.46 13.43 -5.85
C LEU A 307 3.96 12.36 -6.82
N ALA A 308 4.39 11.12 -6.59
CA ALA A 308 3.88 9.92 -7.23
C ALA A 308 3.14 9.05 -6.21
N ALA A 309 2.08 8.40 -6.66
CA ALA A 309 1.30 7.47 -5.86
C ALA A 309 0.95 6.22 -6.67
N SER A 310 0.95 5.07 -6.01
CA SER A 310 0.35 3.85 -6.55
C SER A 310 -0.90 3.49 -5.76
N LEU A 311 -1.91 3.01 -6.47
CA LEU A 311 -3.22 2.65 -5.92
C LEU A 311 -3.50 1.19 -6.20
N ARG A 312 -4.18 0.53 -5.26
CA ARG A 312 -4.93 -0.71 -5.51
C ARG A 312 -6.40 -0.38 -5.59
N LEU A 313 -7.00 -0.64 -6.73
CA LEU A 313 -8.40 -0.36 -7.02
C LEU A 313 -9.24 -1.59 -6.74
N TRP A 314 -10.41 -1.37 -6.13
CA TRP A 314 -11.32 -2.47 -5.84
C TRP A 314 -12.29 -2.68 -7.01
N PRO A 315 -12.68 -3.93 -7.27
CA PRO A 315 -13.74 -4.23 -8.21
C PRO A 315 -15.10 -3.83 -7.62
N GLY A 316 -16.08 -3.64 -8.52
CA GLY A 316 -17.46 -3.30 -8.15
C GLY A 316 -17.72 -1.79 -8.15
N SER A 317 -18.88 -1.40 -8.66
CA SER A 317 -19.34 -0.01 -8.62
C SER A 317 -19.66 0.38 -7.17
N PRO A 318 -19.14 1.52 -6.68
CA PRO A 318 -19.45 1.97 -5.33
C PRO A 318 -20.87 2.54 -5.27
N ALA A 319 -21.61 2.15 -4.24
CA ALA A 319 -22.88 2.75 -3.85
C ALA A 319 -22.78 3.21 -2.40
N THR A 320 -23.33 4.38 -2.07
CA THR A 320 -23.29 4.88 -0.70
C THR A 320 -24.48 4.37 0.10
N ILE A 321 -24.27 4.19 1.40
CA ILE A 321 -25.33 3.80 2.32
C ILE A 321 -25.09 4.42 3.70
N ALA A 322 -26.15 5.00 4.26
CA ALA A 322 -26.16 5.42 5.66
C ALA A 322 -26.49 4.20 6.52
N VAL A 323 -25.66 3.91 7.51
CA VAL A 323 -25.85 2.75 8.39
C VAL A 323 -25.75 3.15 9.85
N ARG A 324 -26.31 2.30 10.71
CA ARG A 324 -26.18 2.38 12.17
C ARG A 324 -26.01 0.99 12.75
N THR A 325 -25.21 0.86 13.80
CA THR A 325 -25.10 -0.38 14.57
C THR A 325 -26.45 -0.72 15.21
N LEU A 326 -26.86 -1.98 15.07
CA LEU A 326 -27.98 -2.55 15.83
C LEU A 326 -27.45 -3.00 17.19
N THR A 327 -27.92 -2.37 18.26
CA THR A 327 -27.61 -2.72 19.65
C THR A 327 -28.88 -3.18 20.35
N THR A 328 -28.75 -4.10 21.31
CA THR A 328 -29.86 -4.52 22.19
C THR A 328 -30.10 -3.54 23.34
N VAL A 329 -29.21 -2.56 23.50
CA VAL A 329 -29.25 -1.53 24.55
C VAL A 329 -30.08 -0.36 24.03
N LEU A 330 -30.90 0.27 24.88
CA LEU A 330 -31.74 1.44 24.58
C LEU A 330 -30.97 2.72 24.16
N VAL A 331 -29.66 2.64 23.94
CA VAL A 331 -28.84 3.75 23.45
C VAL A 331 -28.68 3.58 21.94
N GLU A 332 -29.36 4.45 21.18
CA GLU A 332 -29.18 4.50 19.74
C GLU A 332 -27.79 5.07 19.39
N GLU A 333 -26.96 4.28 18.70
CA GLU A 333 -25.69 4.79 18.18
C GLU A 333 -25.90 5.80 17.05
N THR A 334 -24.98 6.76 16.91
CA THR A 334 -25.02 7.74 15.82
C THR A 334 -24.82 7.05 14.47
N PRO A 335 -25.66 7.35 13.46
CA PRO A 335 -25.44 6.91 12.09
C PRO A 335 -24.07 7.32 11.54
N PHE A 336 -23.51 6.50 10.66
CA PHE A 336 -22.27 6.81 9.95
C PHE A 336 -22.37 6.45 8.45
N PRO A 337 -21.54 7.09 7.60
CA PRO A 337 -21.51 6.77 6.18
C PRO A 337 -20.75 5.47 5.94
N ALA A 338 -21.23 4.67 4.99
CA ALA A 338 -20.53 3.51 4.45
C ALA A 338 -20.66 3.48 2.92
N ALA A 339 -19.84 2.67 2.27
CA ALA A 339 -19.97 2.35 0.85
C ALA A 339 -20.12 0.84 0.66
N ILE A 340 -21.03 0.43 -0.22
CA ILE A 340 -21.14 -0.94 -0.72
C ILE A 340 -20.39 -0.99 -2.04
N LEU A 341 -19.45 -1.93 -2.17
CA LEU A 341 -18.88 -2.30 -3.45
C LEU A 341 -19.68 -3.49 -3.99
N GLY A 342 -20.26 -3.32 -5.17
CA GLY A 342 -21.07 -4.36 -5.81
C GLY A 342 -20.28 -5.64 -6.09
N ALA A 343 -20.97 -6.79 -6.12
CA ALA A 343 -20.33 -8.05 -6.49
C ALA A 343 -19.88 -8.03 -7.96
N THR A 344 -18.76 -8.68 -8.23
CA THR A 344 -18.26 -8.98 -9.57
C THR A 344 -18.16 -10.50 -9.74
N PRO A 345 -17.85 -11.01 -10.95
CA PRO A 345 -17.64 -12.45 -11.14
C PRO A 345 -16.57 -13.04 -10.20
N ASP A 346 -15.55 -12.25 -9.87
CA ASP A 346 -14.39 -12.70 -9.08
C ASP A 346 -14.49 -12.37 -7.58
N GLU A 347 -15.24 -11.33 -7.20
CA GLU A 347 -15.35 -10.86 -5.81
C GLU A 347 -16.81 -10.71 -5.36
N LYS A 348 -17.12 -11.23 -4.15
CA LYS A 348 -18.40 -10.96 -3.48
C LYS A 348 -18.51 -9.48 -3.08
N ALA A 349 -19.74 -8.99 -2.96
CA ALA A 349 -19.99 -7.65 -2.45
C ALA A 349 -19.37 -7.46 -1.06
N CYS A 350 -18.89 -6.25 -0.78
CA CYS A 350 -18.32 -5.90 0.51
C CYS A 350 -18.70 -4.48 0.93
N LEU A 351 -18.55 -4.20 2.22
CA LEU A 351 -18.76 -2.87 2.79
C LEU A 351 -17.41 -2.21 3.07
N VAL A 352 -17.33 -0.91 2.82
CA VAL A 352 -16.28 -0.02 3.30
C VAL A 352 -16.89 0.81 4.43
N VAL A 353 -16.36 0.63 5.63
CA VAL A 353 -16.89 1.21 6.88
C VAL A 353 -15.79 1.97 7.63
N PRO A 354 -16.14 2.87 8.58
CA PRO A 354 -15.14 3.60 9.33
C PRO A 354 -14.21 2.66 10.11
N PRO A 355 -12.98 3.08 10.45
CA PRO A 355 -12.08 2.29 11.26
C PRO A 355 -12.73 1.84 12.57
N ARG A 356 -12.40 0.62 13.02
CA ARG A 356 -12.91 0.01 14.27
C ARG A 356 -14.43 -0.29 14.23
N THR A 357 -15.01 -0.36 13.04
CA THR A 357 -16.40 -0.79 12.86
C THR A 357 -16.52 -2.30 12.80
N PHE A 358 -15.48 -3.02 12.37
CA PHE A 358 -15.55 -4.47 12.29
C PHE A 358 -15.52 -5.13 13.67
N ALA A 359 -16.55 -5.92 13.95
CA ALA A 359 -16.50 -7.02 14.90
C ALA A 359 -17.30 -8.18 14.30
N ALA A 360 -16.80 -9.41 14.41
CA ALA A 360 -17.49 -10.57 13.86
C ALA A 360 -18.89 -10.70 14.48
N GLY A 361 -19.91 -10.84 13.64
CA GLY A 361 -21.31 -10.91 14.05
C GLY A 361 -21.98 -9.56 14.33
N ARG A 362 -21.26 -8.43 14.26
CA ARG A 362 -21.86 -7.10 14.40
C ARG A 362 -22.93 -6.88 13.33
N MET A 363 -24.09 -6.39 13.75
CA MET A 363 -25.21 -6.09 12.87
C MET A 363 -25.28 -4.59 12.58
N LEU A 364 -25.39 -4.22 11.32
CA LEU A 364 -25.67 -2.86 10.86
C LEU A 364 -27.04 -2.82 10.19
N ARG A 365 -27.82 -1.77 10.41
CA ARG A 365 -29.07 -1.48 9.66
C ARG A 365 -28.88 -0.28 8.75
N SER A 366 -29.47 -0.32 7.56
CA SER A 366 -29.53 0.82 6.64
C SER A 366 -30.52 1.87 7.12
N LEU A 367 -30.26 3.14 6.83
CA LEU A 367 -31.18 4.25 7.08
C LEU A 367 -31.56 4.95 5.77
N GLY A 368 -32.80 5.44 5.70
CA GLY A 368 -33.29 6.19 4.53
C GLY A 368 -33.49 5.36 3.26
N VAL A 369 -33.46 4.02 3.37
CA VAL A 369 -33.72 3.07 2.29
C VAL A 369 -34.89 2.18 2.69
N THR A 370 -35.85 2.01 1.77
CA THR A 370 -37.00 1.11 1.94
C THR A 370 -36.98 0.06 0.83
N PRO A 371 -37.03 -1.26 1.15
CA PRO A 371 -37.06 -1.85 2.49
C PRO A 371 -35.75 -1.65 3.27
N GLU A 372 -35.83 -1.72 4.60
CA GLU A 372 -34.65 -1.72 5.47
C GLU A 372 -33.76 -2.93 5.13
N ARG A 373 -32.47 -2.69 5.00
CA ARG A 373 -31.44 -3.71 4.78
C ARG A 373 -30.64 -3.90 6.06
N ARG A 374 -30.32 -5.15 6.40
CA ARG A 374 -29.48 -5.50 7.55
C ARG A 374 -28.25 -6.27 7.12
N PHE A 375 -27.11 -5.87 7.64
CA PHE A 375 -25.80 -6.41 7.28
C PHE A 375 -25.12 -7.01 8.52
N LYS A 376 -24.90 -8.33 8.51
CA LYS A 376 -24.10 -9.02 9.51
C LYS A 376 -22.64 -9.06 9.06
N LEU A 377 -21.74 -8.43 9.81
CA LEU A 377 -20.31 -8.40 9.47
C LEU A 377 -19.67 -9.77 9.77
N THR A 378 -19.02 -10.37 8.78
CA THR A 378 -18.49 -11.74 8.90
C THR A 378 -16.97 -11.80 8.97
N ARG A 379 -16.27 -11.02 8.14
CA ARG A 379 -14.80 -11.05 8.06
C ARG A 379 -14.21 -9.69 7.70
N LEU A 380 -13.11 -9.32 8.35
CA LEU A 380 -12.27 -8.21 7.93
C LEU A 380 -11.49 -8.62 6.67
N ILE A 381 -11.71 -7.91 5.56
CA ILE A 381 -10.98 -8.14 4.30
C ILE A 381 -9.69 -7.33 4.32
N GLN A 382 -9.75 -6.06 4.71
CA GLN A 382 -8.61 -5.16 4.77
C GLN A 382 -8.85 -4.08 5.83
N ARG A 383 -7.81 -3.74 6.59
CA ARG A 383 -7.78 -2.55 7.43
C ARG A 383 -6.91 -1.50 6.74
N GLY A 384 -7.48 -0.33 6.52
CA GLY A 384 -6.78 0.85 6.03
C GLY A 384 -6.46 1.85 7.15
N ALA A 385 -5.88 2.97 6.77
CA ALA A 385 -5.60 4.10 7.66
C ALA A 385 -6.90 4.80 8.12
N ASP A 386 -7.88 4.92 7.23
CA ASP A 386 -9.13 5.66 7.44
C ASP A 386 -10.39 4.85 7.03
N PHE A 387 -10.26 3.54 6.81
CA PHE A 387 -11.37 2.63 6.50
C PHE A 387 -11.12 1.19 6.98
N GLU A 388 -12.19 0.39 7.03
CA GLU A 388 -12.15 -1.08 7.04
C GLU A 388 -13.00 -1.62 5.88
N ARG A 389 -12.44 -2.52 5.07
CA ARG A 389 -13.18 -3.27 4.04
C ARG A 389 -13.61 -4.60 4.65
N VAL A 390 -14.91 -4.86 4.69
CA VAL A 390 -15.49 -5.99 5.44
C VAL A 390 -16.45 -6.80 4.57
N ALA A 391 -16.38 -8.11 4.72
CA ALA A 391 -17.37 -9.03 4.17
C ALA A 391 -18.62 -9.02 5.06
N PHE A 392 -19.79 -9.22 4.45
CA PHE A 392 -21.05 -9.25 5.16
C PHE A 392 -21.99 -10.33 4.60
N GLU A 393 -22.99 -10.68 5.40
CA GLU A 393 -24.19 -11.40 5.00
C GLU A 393 -25.39 -10.46 5.12
N GLU A 394 -26.23 -10.41 4.09
CA GLU A 394 -27.46 -9.64 4.14
C GLU A 394 -28.58 -10.50 4.73
N THR A 395 -29.23 -10.00 5.78
CA THR A 395 -30.34 -10.68 6.43
C THR A 395 -31.63 -9.92 6.16
N ALA A 396 -32.73 -10.65 5.96
CA ALA A 396 -34.06 -10.03 5.89
C ALA A 396 -34.35 -9.22 7.18
N ALA A 397 -35.03 -8.09 7.01
CA ALA A 397 -35.49 -7.24 8.12
C ALA A 397 -36.63 -7.90 8.91
#